data_AF-A0AAE0R514-F1
#
_entry.id   AF-A0AAE0R514-F1
#
_cell.length_a   1.000
_cell.length_b   1.000
_cell.length_c   1.000
_cell.angle_alpha   90.00
_cell.angle_beta   90.00
_cell.angle_gamma   90.00
#
_symmetry.space_group_name_H-M   'P 1'
#
loop_
_entity.id
_entity.type
_entity.pdbx_description
1 polymer ?
#
loop_
_entity_poly.entity_id
_entity_poly.type
_entity_poly.pdbx_seq_one_letter_code
_entity_poly.pdbx_strand_id
1 'polypeptide(L)'
;YKRHLSTTSNSQTPNSTMAKTKELSKDTRNKIVDLHQAGKTESAIGKQLGVKKSTVGAIIKKWKTYKTTDNLPRSGAPRKISPRGVKMITRTVSKNPRTTWGDLVNDLQRAKTRALKMKRGWVFQHDNDPKHTAWATKEWLRKKHFKVLEWPSQSPDLNPIENLWRELKIRVAQQQPQNITALEEICMEEWAKLPAT
;
A
#
# COMPACT_ATOMS: atom_id res chain seq x y z
N TYR A 1 67.22 -1.48 -34.14
CA TYR A 1 66.12 -0.57 -33.75
C TYR A 1 65.07 -1.34 -32.96
N LYS A 2 64.79 -0.87 -31.75
CA LYS A 2 63.80 -1.41 -30.80
C LYS A 2 62.39 -1.36 -31.38
N ARG A 3 61.55 -2.36 -31.07
CA ARG A 3 60.30 -2.20 -30.29
C ARG A 3 59.64 -3.56 -30.05
N HIS A 4 59.61 -3.96 -28.78
CA HIS A 4 58.69 -4.94 -28.24
C HIS A 4 57.26 -4.41 -28.34
N LEU A 5 56.32 -5.25 -28.79
CA LEU A 5 54.88 -5.05 -28.63
C LEU A 5 54.38 -6.13 -27.67
N SER A 6 54.16 -5.70 -26.44
CA SER A 6 53.57 -6.46 -25.34
C SER A 6 52.07 -6.60 -25.59
N THR A 7 51.59 -7.82 -25.83
CA THR A 7 50.16 -8.14 -25.83
C THR A 7 49.73 -8.51 -24.41
N THR A 8 49.16 -7.54 -23.72
CA THR A 8 48.44 -7.76 -22.45
C THR A 8 47.06 -8.31 -22.77
N SER A 9 46.87 -9.63 -22.77
CA SER A 9 45.54 -10.24 -22.76
C SER A 9 45.07 -10.42 -21.32
N ASN A 10 44.17 -9.49 -20.99
CA ASN A 10 43.39 -9.33 -19.77
C ASN A 10 42.77 -10.66 -19.30
N SER A 11 43.21 -11.17 -18.14
CA SER A 11 42.59 -12.32 -17.47
C SER A 11 41.25 -11.88 -16.88
N GLN A 12 40.19 -12.09 -17.67
CA GLN A 12 38.81 -11.98 -17.23
C GLN A 12 38.58 -12.92 -16.05
N THR A 13 38.33 -12.34 -14.88
CA THR A 13 37.83 -13.06 -13.72
C THR A 13 36.48 -13.69 -14.08
N PRO A 14 36.28 -15.00 -13.84
CA PRO A 14 35.02 -15.63 -14.17
C PRO A 14 33.90 -15.04 -13.30
N ASN A 15 32.85 -14.59 -13.97
CA ASN A 15 31.60 -14.09 -13.40
C ASN A 15 31.13 -15.00 -12.26
N SER A 16 31.23 -14.48 -11.04
CA SER A 16 30.61 -15.03 -9.84
C SER A 16 29.10 -15.10 -10.06
N THR A 17 28.60 -16.30 -10.37
CA THR A 17 27.19 -16.67 -10.28
C THR A 17 26.58 -16.09 -9.00
N MET A 18 25.49 -15.31 -9.10
CA MET A 18 24.83 -14.68 -7.95
C MET A 18 24.27 -15.75 -7.00
N ALA A 19 25.10 -16.21 -6.07
CA ALA A 19 24.67 -17.01 -4.94
C ALA A 19 23.71 -16.16 -4.10
N LYS A 20 22.57 -16.75 -3.69
CA LYS A 20 21.64 -16.12 -2.74
C LYS A 20 22.44 -15.64 -1.53
N THR A 21 22.35 -14.35 -1.21
CA THR A 21 23.05 -13.75 -0.06
C THR A 21 22.63 -14.51 1.20
N LYS A 22 23.56 -15.28 1.78
CA LYS A 22 23.29 -16.04 3.01
C LYS A 22 23.04 -15.04 4.13
N GLU A 23 21.87 -15.12 4.76
CA GLU A 23 21.50 -14.19 5.83
C GLU A 23 22.48 -14.30 7.02
N LEU A 24 22.70 -13.18 7.70
CA LEU A 24 23.61 -13.12 8.84
C LEU A 24 23.04 -13.93 10.02
N SER A 25 23.87 -14.78 10.62
CA SER A 25 23.48 -15.65 11.74
C SER A 25 22.95 -14.84 12.93
N LYS A 26 22.07 -15.44 13.75
CA LYS A 26 21.53 -14.81 14.96
C LYS A 26 22.66 -14.46 15.95
N ASP A 27 23.65 -15.33 16.08
CA ASP A 27 24.80 -15.13 16.97
C ASP A 27 25.66 -13.94 16.55
N THR A 28 25.88 -13.77 15.24
CA THR A 28 26.60 -12.60 14.73
C THR A 28 25.80 -11.32 14.95
N ARG A 29 24.45 -11.36 14.83
CA ARG A 29 23.57 -10.22 15.12
C ARG A 29 23.57 -9.85 16.61
N ASN A 30 23.60 -10.82 17.51
CA ASN A 30 23.72 -10.59 18.95
C ASN A 30 25.05 -9.92 19.31
N LYS A 31 26.17 -10.46 18.81
CA LYS A 31 27.51 -9.86 19.03
C LYS A 31 27.60 -8.41 18.54
N ILE A 32 26.91 -8.06 17.46
CA ILE A 32 26.84 -6.67 16.97
C ILE A 32 26.15 -5.76 18.00
N VAL A 33 25.05 -6.22 18.61
CA VAL A 33 24.34 -5.45 19.63
C VAL A 33 25.18 -5.32 20.90
N ASP A 34 25.83 -6.40 21.34
CA ASP A 34 26.68 -6.38 22.55
C ASP A 34 27.84 -5.39 22.40
N LEU A 35 28.54 -5.41 21.25
CA LEU A 35 29.63 -4.48 20.96
C LEU A 35 29.14 -3.03 20.83
N HIS A 36 27.92 -2.81 20.35
CA HIS A 36 27.31 -1.48 20.30
C HIS A 36 26.97 -0.96 21.70
N GLN A 37 26.41 -1.81 22.58
CA GLN A 37 26.14 -1.47 23.97
C GLN A 37 27.44 -1.17 24.75
N ALA A 38 28.53 -1.86 24.41
CA ALA A 38 29.88 -1.57 24.91
C ALA A 38 30.52 -0.27 24.33
N GLY A 39 29.76 0.52 23.56
CA GLY A 39 30.19 1.83 23.06
C GLY A 39 31.08 1.80 21.81
N LYS A 40 31.28 0.64 21.16
CA LYS A 40 32.09 0.59 19.93
C LYS A 40 31.37 1.26 18.76
N THR A 41 32.15 1.89 17.88
CA THR A 41 31.64 2.52 16.66
C THR A 41 31.22 1.46 15.62
N GLU A 42 30.21 1.76 14.82
CA GLU A 42 29.68 0.82 13.80
C GLU A 42 30.75 0.36 12.79
N SER A 43 31.71 1.24 12.48
CA SER A 43 32.84 0.93 11.60
C SER A 43 33.81 -0.08 12.24
N ALA A 44 34.13 0.10 13.53
CA ALA A 44 34.99 -0.81 14.27
C ALA A 44 34.36 -2.20 14.43
N ILE A 45 33.04 -2.24 14.70
CA ILE A 45 32.27 -3.50 14.79
C ILE A 45 32.28 -4.24 13.44
N GLY A 46 32.04 -3.51 12.35
CA GLY A 46 32.06 -4.07 11.00
C GLY A 46 33.42 -4.68 10.65
N LYS A 47 34.51 -3.96 10.93
CA LYS A 47 35.88 -4.43 10.71
C LYS A 47 36.21 -5.66 11.56
N GLN A 48 35.79 -5.69 12.82
CA GLN A 48 36.04 -6.81 13.74
C GLN A 48 35.30 -8.09 13.34
N LEU A 49 34.07 -7.97 12.84
CA LEU A 49 33.21 -9.13 12.51
C LEU A 49 33.20 -9.50 11.02
N GLY A 50 33.93 -8.77 10.17
CA GLY A 50 33.91 -8.98 8.72
C GLY A 50 32.56 -8.63 8.07
N VAL A 51 31.78 -7.73 8.69
CA VAL A 51 30.44 -7.33 8.24
C VAL A 51 30.48 -5.89 7.73
N LYS A 52 29.78 -5.59 6.63
CA LYS A 52 29.70 -4.23 6.09
C LYS A 52 29.11 -3.27 7.13
N LYS A 53 29.68 -2.06 7.28
CA LYS A 53 29.19 -1.00 8.19
C LYS A 53 27.69 -0.75 8.05
N SER A 54 27.17 -0.73 6.82
CA SER A 54 25.74 -0.54 6.54
C SER A 54 24.86 -1.63 7.16
N THR A 55 25.31 -2.89 7.15
CA THR A 55 24.61 -4.01 7.78
C THR A 55 24.63 -3.88 9.31
N VAL A 56 25.76 -3.47 9.88
CA VAL A 56 25.87 -3.16 11.33
C VAL A 56 24.87 -2.06 11.72
N GLY A 57 24.84 -0.96 10.98
CA GLY A 57 23.91 0.15 11.23
C GLY A 57 22.44 -0.26 11.08
N ALA A 58 22.10 -1.08 10.08
CA ALA A 58 20.73 -1.59 9.90
C ALA A 58 20.27 -2.46 11.09
N ILE A 59 21.16 -3.31 11.61
CA ILE A 59 20.89 -4.17 12.78
C ILE A 59 20.70 -3.31 14.03
N ILE A 60 21.58 -2.33 14.27
CA ILE A 60 21.49 -1.41 15.42
C ILE A 60 20.21 -0.59 15.36
N LYS A 61 19.85 -0.04 14.20
CA LYS A 61 18.60 0.71 14.01
C LYS A 61 17.38 -0.16 14.34
N LYS A 62 17.33 -1.39 13.80
CA LYS A 62 16.26 -2.35 14.10
C LYS A 62 16.19 -2.67 15.60
N TRP A 63 17.32 -2.92 16.25
CA TRP A 63 17.38 -3.21 17.68
C TRP A 63 16.94 -2.02 18.53
N LYS A 64 17.31 -0.78 18.17
CA LYS A 64 16.84 0.43 18.85
C LYS A 64 15.32 0.56 18.80
N THR A 65 14.70 0.26 17.67
CA THR A 65 13.24 0.34 17.46
C THR A 65 12.46 -0.81 18.11
N TYR A 66 12.89 -2.06 17.90
CA TYR A 66 12.08 -3.24 18.23
C TYR A 66 12.67 -4.10 19.35
N LYS A 67 13.84 -3.73 19.89
CA LYS A 67 14.57 -4.46 20.94
C LYS A 67 14.80 -5.95 20.60
N THR A 68 14.88 -6.28 19.32
CA THR A 68 15.08 -7.65 18.85
C THR A 68 16.20 -7.75 17.82
N THR A 69 16.99 -8.82 17.91
CA THR A 69 17.97 -9.21 16.90
C THR A 69 17.36 -10.18 15.90
N ASP A 70 16.24 -10.82 16.23
CA ASP A 70 15.54 -11.78 15.39
C ASP A 70 15.02 -11.17 14.09
N ASN A 71 14.89 -12.01 13.07
CA ASN A 71 14.28 -11.58 11.82
C ASN A 71 12.80 -11.33 12.09
N LEU A 72 12.34 -10.13 11.77
CA LEU A 72 10.91 -9.84 11.80
C LEU A 72 10.24 -10.60 10.66
N PRO A 73 9.03 -11.14 10.87
CA PRO A 73 8.26 -11.67 9.76
C PRO A 73 8.11 -10.57 8.71
N ARG A 74 8.25 -10.92 7.42
CA ARG A 74 8.03 -9.94 6.36
C ARG A 74 6.62 -9.39 6.50
N SER A 75 6.47 -8.07 6.39
CA SER A 75 5.16 -7.45 6.22
C SER A 75 4.54 -8.01 4.95
N GLY A 76 3.63 -8.97 5.10
CA GLY A 76 2.90 -9.54 3.98
C GLY A 76 1.97 -8.52 3.34
N ALA A 77 1.33 -8.92 2.24
CA ALA A 77 0.33 -8.08 1.59
C ALA A 77 -0.78 -7.70 2.59
N PRO A 78 -1.20 -6.43 2.63
CA PRO A 78 -2.26 -5.98 3.53
C PRO A 78 -3.55 -6.77 3.26
N ARG A 79 -4.23 -7.16 4.35
CA ARG A 79 -5.47 -7.96 4.25
C ARG A 79 -6.55 -7.16 3.54
N LYS A 80 -7.17 -7.74 2.51
CA LYS A 80 -8.28 -7.11 1.76
C LYS A 80 -9.55 -6.93 2.60
N ILE A 81 -9.71 -7.75 3.65
CA ILE A 81 -10.85 -7.70 4.57
C ILE A 81 -10.34 -7.40 5.97
N SER A 82 -10.99 -6.45 6.65
CA SER A 82 -10.63 -6.07 8.02
C SER A 82 -10.97 -7.20 9.02
N PRO A 83 -10.30 -7.25 10.19
CA PRO A 83 -10.63 -8.24 11.24
C PRO A 83 -12.11 -8.21 11.67
N ARG A 84 -12.73 -7.02 11.64
CA ARG A 84 -14.17 -6.86 11.89
C ARG A 84 -15.03 -7.49 10.79
N GLY A 85 -14.64 -7.31 9.53
CA GLY A 85 -15.31 -7.94 8.39
C GLY A 85 -15.26 -9.47 8.46
N VAL A 86 -14.10 -10.03 8.83
CA VAL A 86 -13.94 -11.48 9.04
C VAL A 86 -14.84 -11.98 10.16
N LYS A 87 -14.84 -11.33 11.33
CA LYS A 87 -15.72 -11.71 12.46
C LYS A 87 -17.20 -11.67 12.08
N MET A 88 -17.61 -10.69 11.28
CA MET A 88 -18.98 -10.61 10.79
C MET A 88 -19.33 -11.81 9.90
N ILE A 89 -18.48 -12.14 8.93
CA ILE A 89 -18.67 -13.27 8.01
C ILE A 89 -18.76 -14.58 8.80
N THR A 90 -17.79 -14.85 9.70
CA THR A 90 -17.78 -16.06 10.53
C THR A 90 -19.05 -16.18 11.36
N ARG A 91 -19.52 -15.07 11.95
CA ARG A 91 -20.77 -15.05 12.73
C ARG A 91 -21.99 -15.36 11.86
N THR A 92 -22.08 -14.80 10.65
CA THR A 92 -23.22 -15.04 9.75
C THR A 92 -23.25 -16.49 9.29
N VAL A 93 -22.11 -17.04 8.84
CA VAL A 93 -22.00 -18.44 8.39
C VAL A 93 -22.26 -19.42 9.54
N SER A 94 -21.78 -19.11 10.76
CA SER A 94 -22.04 -19.97 11.93
C SER A 94 -23.52 -19.97 12.33
N LYS A 95 -24.24 -18.87 12.13
CA LYS A 95 -25.68 -18.77 12.44
C LYS A 95 -26.57 -19.42 11.38
N ASN A 96 -26.16 -19.37 10.11
CA ASN A 96 -26.84 -20.04 9.03
C ASN A 96 -25.81 -20.64 8.06
N PRO A 97 -25.47 -21.92 8.22
CA PRO A 97 -24.46 -22.60 7.39
C PRO A 97 -24.82 -22.65 5.91
N ARG A 98 -26.08 -22.41 5.53
CA ARG A 98 -26.54 -22.34 4.14
C ARG A 98 -26.40 -20.94 3.52
N THR A 99 -25.89 -19.95 4.24
CA THR A 99 -25.66 -18.60 3.69
C THR A 99 -24.69 -18.66 2.53
N THR A 100 -25.13 -18.13 1.37
CA THR A 100 -24.30 -18.12 0.17
C THR A 100 -23.31 -16.95 0.20
N TRP A 101 -22.28 -17.02 -0.66
CA TRP A 101 -21.38 -15.89 -0.86
C TRP A 101 -22.11 -14.60 -1.26
N GLY A 102 -23.14 -14.72 -2.10
CA GLY A 102 -23.97 -13.58 -2.51
C GLY A 102 -24.69 -12.92 -1.34
N ASP A 103 -25.18 -13.71 -0.39
CA ASP A 103 -25.86 -13.22 0.81
C ASP A 103 -24.90 -12.45 1.72
N LEU A 104 -23.67 -12.95 1.91
CA LEU A 104 -22.64 -12.28 2.70
C LEU A 104 -22.25 -10.91 2.11
N VAL A 105 -22.07 -10.85 0.80
CA VAL A 105 -21.77 -9.59 0.09
C VAL A 105 -22.94 -8.61 0.20
N ASN A 106 -24.18 -9.10 0.05
CA ASN A 106 -25.38 -8.29 0.19
C ASN A 106 -25.54 -7.71 1.61
N ASP A 107 -25.26 -8.50 2.64
CA ASP A 107 -25.32 -8.07 4.04
C ASP A 107 -24.23 -7.06 4.38
N LEU A 108 -23.01 -7.27 3.88
CA LEU A 108 -21.92 -6.30 4.02
C LEU A 108 -22.28 -4.97 3.35
N GLN A 109 -22.86 -5.01 2.14
CA GLN A 109 -23.29 -3.82 1.43
C GLN A 109 -24.46 -3.12 2.13
N ARG A 110 -25.40 -3.88 2.71
CA ARG A 110 -26.51 -3.35 3.52
C ARG A 110 -26.02 -2.68 4.82
N ALA A 111 -25.00 -3.25 5.45
CA ALA A 111 -24.36 -2.66 6.62
C ALA A 111 -23.66 -1.33 6.25
N LYS A 112 -22.97 -1.28 5.11
CA LYS A 112 -22.37 -0.05 4.58
C LYS A 112 -23.41 1.03 4.28
N THR A 113 -24.49 0.71 3.57
CA THR A 113 -25.54 1.70 3.26
C THR A 113 -26.25 2.25 4.50
N ARG A 114 -26.45 1.40 5.52
CA ARG A 114 -26.96 1.83 6.84
C ARG A 114 -25.98 2.78 7.54
N ALA A 115 -24.69 2.45 7.55
CA ALA A 115 -23.66 3.31 8.14
C ALA A 115 -23.57 4.67 7.43
N LEU A 116 -23.74 4.70 6.12
CA LEU A 116 -23.77 5.91 5.29
C LEU A 116 -25.10 6.69 5.37
N LYS A 117 -26.07 6.26 6.20
CA LYS A 117 -27.39 6.90 6.38
C LYS A 117 -28.12 7.22 5.07
N MET A 118 -27.89 6.44 4.01
CA MET A 118 -28.51 6.67 2.71
C MET A 118 -30.01 6.33 2.80
N LYS A 119 -30.86 7.35 2.98
CA LYS A 119 -32.32 7.24 3.14
C LYS A 119 -33.03 7.13 1.78
N ARG A 120 -34.33 6.75 1.79
CA ARG A 120 -35.22 6.92 0.62
C ARG A 120 -35.23 8.40 0.22
N GLY A 121 -34.93 8.70 -1.05
CA GLY A 121 -34.87 10.06 -1.60
C GLY A 121 -33.49 10.46 -2.14
N TRP A 122 -32.42 9.77 -1.75
CA TRP A 122 -31.09 10.00 -2.31
C TRP A 122 -31.00 9.45 -3.73
N VAL A 123 -30.43 10.25 -4.63
CA VAL A 123 -30.14 9.84 -6.01
C VAL A 123 -28.67 9.46 -6.10
N PHE A 124 -28.39 8.23 -6.51
CA PHE A 124 -27.06 7.70 -6.68
C PHE A 124 -26.43 8.22 -7.97
N GLN A 125 -25.27 8.83 -7.85
CA GLN A 125 -24.42 9.29 -8.96
C GLN A 125 -23.21 8.37 -9.10
N HIS A 126 -22.85 8.00 -10.32
CA HIS A 126 -21.59 7.34 -10.66
C HIS A 126 -21.04 7.89 -11.99
N ASP A 127 -19.80 7.55 -12.33
CA ASP A 127 -19.00 8.12 -13.42
C ASP A 127 -19.26 7.52 -14.83
N ASN A 128 -20.40 6.86 -15.05
CA ASN A 128 -20.75 6.19 -16.31
C ASN A 128 -19.64 5.32 -16.96
N ASP A 129 -18.63 4.89 -16.20
CA ASP A 129 -17.59 3.99 -16.68
C ASP A 129 -18.23 2.69 -17.22
N PRO A 130 -17.73 2.09 -18.33
CA PRO A 130 -18.23 0.84 -18.90
C PRO A 130 -18.61 -0.27 -17.89
N LYS A 131 -17.88 -0.38 -16.77
CA LYS A 131 -18.17 -1.37 -15.71
C LYS A 131 -19.42 -1.03 -14.88
N HIS A 132 -19.79 0.25 -14.80
CA HIS A 132 -21.03 0.73 -14.17
C HIS A 132 -22.22 0.78 -15.12
N THR A 133 -21.99 0.83 -16.44
CA THR A 133 -23.05 0.83 -17.46
C THR A 133 -23.46 -0.58 -17.92
N ALA A 134 -22.70 -1.61 -17.54
CA ALA A 134 -23.02 -3.01 -17.79
C ALA A 134 -24.43 -3.39 -17.29
N TRP A 135 -25.12 -4.23 -18.06
CA TRP A 135 -26.49 -4.67 -17.76
C TRP A 135 -26.63 -5.26 -16.36
N ALA A 136 -25.70 -6.13 -15.95
CA ALA A 136 -25.71 -6.75 -14.63
C ALA A 136 -25.66 -5.72 -13.49
N THR A 137 -24.88 -4.64 -13.68
CA THR A 137 -24.77 -3.55 -12.70
C THR A 137 -26.06 -2.73 -12.63
N LYS A 138 -26.63 -2.38 -13.80
CA LYS A 138 -27.92 -1.67 -13.89
C LYS A 138 -29.06 -2.49 -13.28
N GLU A 139 -29.13 -3.78 -13.56
CA GLU A 139 -30.15 -4.67 -13.00
C GLU A 139 -30.00 -4.81 -11.48
N TRP A 140 -28.77 -4.94 -10.98
CA TRP A 140 -28.52 -4.98 -9.54
C TRP A 140 -28.97 -3.70 -8.84
N LEU A 141 -28.65 -2.53 -9.40
CA LEU A 141 -29.06 -1.23 -8.87
C LEU A 141 -30.59 -1.11 -8.81
N ARG A 142 -31.28 -1.52 -9.88
CA ARG A 142 -32.75 -1.61 -9.94
C ARG A 142 -33.31 -2.52 -8.86
N LYS A 143 -32.76 -3.73 -8.69
CA LYS A 143 -33.20 -4.72 -7.68
C LYS A 143 -33.01 -4.23 -6.25
N LYS A 144 -32.02 -3.37 -6.01
CA LYS A 144 -31.77 -2.76 -4.70
C LYS A 144 -32.57 -1.47 -4.46
N HIS A 145 -33.41 -1.07 -5.41
CA HIS A 145 -34.20 0.16 -5.38
C HIS A 145 -33.35 1.42 -5.22
N PHE A 146 -32.14 1.43 -5.80
CA PHE A 146 -31.37 2.66 -5.93
C PHE A 146 -31.96 3.50 -7.05
N LYS A 147 -32.29 4.76 -6.74
CA LYS A 147 -32.59 5.76 -7.76
C LYS A 147 -31.24 6.24 -8.30
N VAL A 148 -30.87 5.82 -9.50
CA VAL A 148 -29.65 6.28 -10.16
C VAL A 148 -30.00 7.52 -10.98
N LEU A 149 -29.18 8.56 -10.94
CA LEU A 149 -29.41 9.71 -11.82
C LEU A 149 -29.04 9.28 -13.26
N GLU A 150 -29.92 9.56 -14.22
CA GLU A 150 -29.63 9.35 -15.63
C GLU A 150 -28.96 10.60 -16.18
N TRP A 151 -27.75 10.44 -16.73
CA TRP A 151 -26.94 11.50 -17.33
C TRP A 151 -26.43 11.00 -18.68
N PRO A 152 -26.32 11.87 -19.69
CA PRO A 152 -25.83 11.49 -21.01
C PRO A 152 -24.41 10.90 -20.92
N SER A 153 -24.19 9.78 -21.61
CA SER A 153 -22.98 8.96 -21.55
C SER A 153 -21.72 9.60 -22.16
N GLN A 154 -21.78 10.85 -22.60
CA GLN A 154 -20.66 11.56 -23.25
C GLN A 154 -20.53 13.03 -22.86
N SER A 155 -20.85 13.37 -21.61
CA SER A 155 -20.64 14.73 -21.09
C SER A 155 -19.77 14.70 -19.83
N PRO A 156 -18.44 14.47 -19.97
CA PRO A 156 -17.52 14.51 -18.83
C PRO A 156 -17.56 15.85 -18.10
N ASP A 157 -17.84 16.95 -18.81
CA ASP A 157 -17.99 18.30 -18.24
C ASP A 157 -19.22 18.45 -17.33
N LEU A 158 -20.21 17.54 -17.47
CA LEU A 158 -21.42 17.49 -16.66
C LEU A 158 -21.32 16.48 -15.51
N ASN A 159 -20.15 15.91 -15.24
CA ASN A 159 -19.95 15.05 -14.08
C ASN A 159 -19.45 15.89 -12.88
N PRO A 160 -20.31 16.19 -11.88
CA PRO A 160 -19.90 16.84 -10.64
C PRO A 160 -18.63 16.26 -10.01
N ILE A 161 -18.41 14.95 -10.12
CA ILE A 161 -17.22 14.28 -9.58
C ILE A 161 -15.97 14.68 -10.36
N GLU A 162 -16.01 14.75 -11.68
CA GLU A 162 -14.87 15.21 -12.50
C GLU A 162 -14.57 16.69 -12.26
N ASN A 163 -15.60 17.52 -12.13
CA ASN A 163 -15.43 18.94 -11.81
C ASN A 163 -14.79 19.13 -10.42
N LEU A 164 -15.20 18.31 -9.44
CA LEU A 164 -14.60 18.30 -8.10
C LEU A 164 -13.15 17.83 -8.12
N TRP A 165 -12.84 16.77 -8.87
CA TRP A 165 -11.46 16.30 -9.04
C TRP A 165 -10.58 17.30 -9.78
N ARG A 166 -11.12 17.98 -10.80
CA ARG A 166 -10.42 19.03 -11.53
C ARG A 166 -10.05 20.18 -10.60
N GLU A 167 -11.00 20.65 -9.81
CA GLU A 167 -10.78 21.71 -8.82
C GLU A 167 -9.73 21.31 -7.78
N LEU A 168 -9.85 20.09 -7.24
CA LEU A 168 -8.87 19.56 -6.27
C LEU A 168 -7.47 19.49 -6.88
N LYS A 169 -7.33 18.99 -8.12
CA LYS A 169 -6.04 18.91 -8.82
C LYS A 169 -5.42 20.29 -9.00
N ILE A 170 -6.21 21.31 -9.33
CA ILE A 170 -5.74 22.69 -9.48
C ILE A 170 -5.18 23.21 -8.15
N ARG A 171 -5.92 23.05 -7.05
CA ARG A 171 -5.50 23.52 -5.71
C ARG A 171 -4.28 22.78 -5.18
N VAL A 172 -4.25 21.46 -5.34
CA VAL A 172 -3.08 20.64 -4.95
C VAL A 172 -1.85 21.02 -5.79
N ALA A 173 -2.01 21.30 -7.09
CA ALA A 173 -0.91 21.74 -7.94
C ALA A 173 -0.35 23.11 -7.53
N GLN A 174 -1.20 24.04 -7.08
CA GLN A 174 -0.77 25.35 -6.57
C GLN A 174 0.12 25.24 -5.32
N GLN A 175 -0.15 24.26 -4.46
CA GLN A 175 0.60 24.00 -3.22
C GLN A 175 1.97 23.33 -3.45
N GLN A 176 2.26 22.86 -4.68
CA GLN A 176 3.55 22.26 -5.08
C GLN A 176 4.15 21.24 -4.08
N PRO A 177 3.43 20.15 -3.76
CA PRO A 177 3.91 19.14 -2.83
C PRO A 177 5.24 18.50 -3.29
N GLN A 178 6.23 18.48 -2.40
CA GLN A 178 7.59 18.01 -2.70
C GLN A 178 7.80 16.51 -2.42
N ASN A 179 6.86 15.85 -1.74
CA ASN A 179 6.94 14.43 -1.41
C ASN A 179 5.53 13.83 -1.27
N ILE A 180 5.44 12.50 -1.28
CA ILE A 180 4.15 11.77 -1.24
C ILE A 180 3.37 12.08 0.04
N THR A 181 4.05 12.20 1.19
CA THR A 181 3.39 12.53 2.47
C THR A 181 2.76 13.92 2.44
N ALA A 182 3.49 14.92 1.94
CA ALA A 182 2.99 16.27 1.76
C ALA A 182 1.85 16.33 0.75
N LEU A 183 1.92 15.55 -0.34
CA LEU A 183 0.83 15.42 -1.30
C LEU A 183 -0.44 14.87 -0.63
N GLU A 184 -0.32 13.82 0.18
CA GLU A 184 -1.45 13.23 0.92
C GLU A 184 -2.08 14.23 1.90
N GLU A 185 -1.25 14.94 2.68
CA GLU A 185 -1.71 15.97 3.62
C GLU A 185 -2.45 17.11 2.91
N ILE A 186 -1.85 17.66 1.85
CA ILE A 186 -2.44 18.75 1.06
C ILE A 186 -3.74 18.30 0.39
N CYS A 187 -3.82 17.07 -0.12
CA CYS A 187 -5.05 16.55 -0.69
C CYS A 187 -6.18 16.49 0.34
N MET A 188 -5.89 16.06 1.57
CA MET A 188 -6.90 16.02 2.64
C MET A 188 -7.32 17.41 3.10
N GLU A 189 -6.37 18.34 3.19
CA GLU A 189 -6.64 19.72 3.59
C GLU A 189 -7.49 20.46 2.56
N GLU A 190 -7.12 20.38 1.28
CA GLU A 190 -7.88 21.00 0.19
C GLU A 190 -9.26 20.37 0.00
N TRP A 191 -9.37 19.05 0.22
CA TRP A 191 -10.66 18.37 0.21
C TRP A 191 -11.60 18.87 1.32
N ALA A 192 -11.07 19.14 2.52
CA ALA A 192 -11.85 19.65 3.63
C ALA A 192 -12.33 21.11 3.42
N LYS A 193 -11.64 21.89 2.59
CA LYS A 193 -11.99 23.28 2.24
C LYS A 193 -13.09 23.38 1.17
N LEU A 194 -13.45 22.27 0.51
CA LEU A 194 -14.51 22.29 -0.51
C LEU A 194 -15.87 22.52 0.18
N PRO A 195 -16.69 23.49 -0.29
CA PRO A 195 -17.97 23.78 0.33
C PRO A 195 -18.87 22.54 0.22
N ALA A 196 -19.46 22.12 1.35
CA ALA A 196 -20.52 21.15 1.34
C ALA A 196 -21.72 21.78 0.60
N THR A 197 -22.08 21.19 -0.55
CA THR A 197 -23.26 21.58 -1.34
C THR A 197 -24.47 20.77 -0.90
#